data_AF-A0A2V1B3R2-F1
#
_entry.id   AF-A0A2V1B3R2-F1
#
_cell.length_a   1.000
_cell.length_b   1.000
_cell.length_c   1.000
_cell.angle_alpha   90.00
_cell.angle_beta   90.00
_cell.angle_gamma   90.00
#
_symmetry.space_group_name_H-M   'P 1'
#
loop_
_entity.id
_entity.type
_entity.pdbx_description
1 polymer ?
#
loop_
_entity_poly.entity_id
_entity_poly.type
_entity_poly.pdbx_seq_one_letter_code
_entity_poly.pdbx_strand_id
1 'polypeptide(L)'
;MSTKITQARIQELESLQRRKADLQERIQAKKDEMTKIRDGMESEGTADMMSSSSAAALRRRGKETSKLTNADVLESLDMAIDRLQEEMLEVEGELKKFKDLVGSA
;
A
#
# COMPACT_ATOMS: atom_id res chain seq x y z
N MET A 1 16.84 -10.11 38.95
CA MET A 1 15.52 -9.88 38.29
C MET A 1 15.53 -8.69 37.33
N SER A 2 16.29 -7.63 37.58
CA SER A 2 16.31 -6.40 36.75
C SER A 2 16.70 -6.61 35.27
N THR A 3 17.73 -7.40 34.97
CA THR A 3 18.23 -7.60 33.58
C THR A 3 17.24 -8.29 32.63
N LYS A 4 16.40 -9.21 33.13
CA LYS A 4 15.38 -9.89 32.31
C LYS A 4 14.27 -8.94 31.85
N ILE A 5 13.90 -7.98 32.72
CA ILE A 5 12.87 -6.97 32.42
C ILE A 5 13.40 -6.01 31.35
N THR A 6 14.66 -5.59 31.45
CA THR A 6 15.30 -4.73 30.45
C THR A 6 15.42 -5.42 29.09
N GLN A 7 15.74 -6.71 29.06
CA GLN A 7 15.90 -7.44 27.79
C GLN A 7 14.56 -7.68 27.07
N ALA A 8 13.50 -8.03 27.81
CA ALA A 8 12.16 -8.16 27.24
C ALA A 8 11.67 -6.83 26.62
N ARG A 9 11.94 -5.71 27.31
CA ARG A 9 11.64 -4.36 26.83
C ARG A 9 12.38 -4.01 25.53
N ILE A 10 13.68 -4.32 25.44
CA ILE A 10 14.45 -4.09 24.22
C ILE A 10 13.87 -4.89 23.04
N GLN A 11 13.51 -6.16 23.27
CA GLN A 11 12.91 -7.02 22.24
C GLN A 11 11.56 -6.49 21.74
N GLU A 12 10.74 -5.97 22.65
CA GLU A 12 9.44 -5.36 22.30
C GLU A 12 9.63 -4.11 21.43
N LEU A 13 10.57 -3.22 21.80
CA LEU A 13 10.90 -2.04 21.01
C LEU A 13 11.43 -2.40 19.62
N GLU A 14 12.34 -3.38 19.53
CA GLU A 14 12.85 -3.87 18.25
C GLU A 14 11.75 -4.48 17.38
N SER A 15 10.81 -5.23 17.98
CA SER A 15 9.68 -5.81 17.29
C SER A 15 8.76 -4.75 16.69
N LEU A 16 8.42 -3.72 17.47
CA LEU A 16 7.59 -2.60 17.01
C LEU A 16 8.27 -1.79 15.90
N GLN A 17 9.58 -1.56 16.01
CA GLN A 17 10.36 -0.88 14.95
C GLN A 17 10.38 -1.68 13.65
N ARG A 18 10.58 -3.01 13.72
CA ARG A 18 10.53 -3.88 12.55
C ARG A 18 9.15 -3.89 11.91
N ARG A 19 8.08 -3.96 12.72
CA ARG A 19 6.70 -3.93 12.23
C ARG A 19 6.39 -2.61 11.52
N LYS A 20 6.85 -1.49 12.06
CA LYS A 20 6.73 -0.18 11.38
C LYS A 20 7.44 -0.18 10.03
N ALA A 21 8.68 -0.70 9.96
CA ALA A 21 9.44 -0.74 8.71
C ALA A 21 8.75 -1.63 7.65
N ASP A 22 8.24 -2.80 8.04
CA ASP A 22 7.47 -3.69 7.16
C ASP A 22 6.21 -3.00 6.60
N LEU A 23 5.46 -2.30 7.45
CA LEU A 23 4.28 -1.56 7.02
C LEU A 23 4.63 -0.45 6.02
N GLN A 24 5.74 0.26 6.25
CA GLN A 24 6.23 1.28 5.32
C GLN A 24 6.59 0.68 3.95
N GLU A 25 7.28 -0.46 3.93
CA GLU A 25 7.63 -1.16 2.69
C GLU A 25 6.39 -1.62 1.93
N ARG A 26 5.40 -2.19 2.63
CA ARG A 26 4.14 -2.65 2.04
C ARG A 26 3.30 -1.50 1.47
N ILE A 27 3.25 -0.36 2.17
CA ILE A 27 2.60 0.87 1.66
C ILE A 27 3.28 1.33 0.38
N GLN A 28 4.62 1.37 0.37
CA GLN A 28 5.36 1.81 -0.82
C GLN A 28 5.14 0.88 -2.00
N ALA A 29 5.20 -0.43 -1.79
CA ALA A 29 4.94 -1.41 -2.85
C ALA A 29 3.54 -1.26 -3.46
N LYS A 30 2.52 -0.98 -2.64
CA LYS A 30 1.15 -0.71 -3.11
C LYS A 30 1.03 0.60 -3.89
N LYS A 31 1.74 1.65 -3.47
CA LYS A 31 1.81 2.92 -4.23
C LYS A 31 2.50 2.73 -5.58
N ASP A 32 3.58 1.94 -5.63
CA ASP A 32 4.28 1.64 -6.87
C ASP A 32 3.40 0.82 -7.83
N GLU A 33 2.62 -0.13 -7.31
CA GLU A 33 1.61 -0.87 -8.07
C GLU A 33 0.55 0.07 -8.67
N MET A 34 0.04 1.01 -7.86
CA MET A 34 -0.93 2.02 -8.29
C MET A 34 -0.37 2.92 -9.40
N THR A 35 0.87 3.38 -9.27
CA THR A 35 1.55 4.20 -10.29
C THR A 35 1.71 3.43 -11.61
N LYS A 36 2.15 2.17 -11.57
CA LYS A 36 2.28 1.33 -12.78
C LYS A 36 0.97 1.17 -13.53
N ILE A 37 -0.14 1.03 -12.82
CA ILE A 37 -1.47 0.91 -13.43
C ILE A 37 -1.86 2.23 -14.11
N ARG A 38 -1.62 3.37 -13.44
CA ARG A 38 -1.90 4.70 -14.01
C ARG A 38 -1.07 4.99 -15.26
N ASP A 39 0.24 4.73 -15.20
CA ASP A 39 1.15 4.91 -16.34
C ASP A 39 0.77 4.00 -17.53
N GLY A 40 0.33 2.78 -17.24
CA GLY A 40 -0.18 1.85 -18.25
C GLY A 40 -1.45 2.37 -18.95
N MET A 41 -2.37 2.99 -18.21
CA MET A 41 -3.59 3.59 -18.76
C MET A 41 -3.30 4.76 -19.70
N GLU A 42 -2.36 5.64 -19.35
CA GLU A 42 -1.97 6.76 -20.20
C GLU A 42 -1.29 6.29 -21.51
N SER A 43 -0.48 5.24 -21.43
CA SER A 43 0.20 4.66 -22.59
C SER A 43 -0.78 3.99 -23.57
N GLU A 44 -1.77 3.23 -23.07
CA GLU A 44 -2.81 2.61 -23.90
C GLU A 44 -3.74 3.64 -24.57
N GLY A 45 -4.10 4.72 -23.86
CA GLY A 45 -4.92 5.80 -24.41
C GLY A 45 -4.23 6.57 -25.54
N THR A 46 -2.90 6.73 -25.46
CA THR A 46 -2.09 7.42 -26.47
C THR A 46 -1.91 6.58 -27.74
N ALA A 47 -1.76 5.25 -27.60
CA ALA A 47 -1.63 4.32 -28.72
C ALA A 47 -2.94 4.18 -29.53
N ASP A 48 -4.09 4.24 -28.88
CA ASP A 48 -5.40 4.14 -29.53
C ASP A 48 -5.76 5.35 -30.39
N MET A 49 -5.32 6.55 -30.02
CA MET A 49 -5.56 7.76 -30.84
C MET A 49 -4.80 7.72 -32.18
N MET A 50 -3.71 6.97 -32.29
CA MET A 50 -2.96 6.82 -33.55
C MET A 50 -3.53 5.78 -34.52
N SER A 51 -4.48 4.92 -34.10
CA SER A 51 -5.07 3.83 -34.92
C SER A 51 -6.55 4.03 -35.29
N SER A 52 -7.05 5.27 -35.21
CA SER A 52 -8.48 5.63 -35.27
C SER A 52 -9.11 5.68 -36.68
N SER A 53 -8.92 4.66 -37.51
CA SER A 53 -9.81 4.45 -38.68
C SER A 53 -10.39 3.04 -38.78
N SER A 54 -9.72 2.00 -38.27
CA SER A 54 -10.20 0.61 -38.38
C SER A 54 -10.50 -0.09 -37.05
N ALA A 55 -9.98 0.38 -35.92
CA ALA A 55 -10.08 -0.33 -34.63
C ALA A 55 -11.42 -0.15 -33.90
N ALA A 56 -12.14 0.96 -34.15
CA ALA A 56 -13.39 1.28 -33.45
C ALA A 56 -14.55 0.30 -33.76
N ALA A 57 -14.54 -0.33 -34.95
CA ALA A 57 -15.58 -1.28 -35.37
C ALA A 57 -15.43 -2.66 -34.71
N LEU A 58 -14.21 -3.09 -34.36
CA LEU A 58 -13.95 -4.40 -33.76
C LEU A 58 -14.24 -4.43 -32.25
N ARG A 59 -14.03 -3.31 -31.54
CA ARG A 59 -14.22 -3.22 -30.09
C ARG A 59 -15.68 -3.32 -29.64
N ARG A 60 -16.63 -2.90 -30.48
CA ARG A 60 -18.06 -2.99 -30.17
C ARG A 60 -18.61 -4.42 -30.19
N ARG A 61 -17.91 -5.38 -30.80
CA ARG A 61 -18.43 -6.73 -31.04
C ARG A 61 -18.01 -7.79 -30.01
N GLY A 62 -17.15 -7.47 -29.04
CA GLY A 62 -16.49 -8.50 -28.22
C GLY A 62 -16.34 -8.27 -26.72
N LYS A 63 -17.03 -7.29 -26.11
CA LYS A 63 -16.71 -6.86 -24.73
C LYS A 63 -17.90 -6.91 -23.77
N GLU A 64 -18.45 -8.11 -23.55
CA GLU A 64 -19.14 -8.44 -22.31
C GLU A 64 -18.35 -9.53 -21.59
N THR A 65 -17.29 -9.12 -20.89
CA THR A 65 -16.70 -9.94 -19.83
C THR A 65 -16.60 -9.03 -18.62
N SER A 66 -17.37 -9.31 -17.57
CA SER A 66 -17.24 -8.67 -16.26
C SER A 66 -15.81 -8.83 -15.77
N LYS A 67 -14.97 -7.85 -16.07
CA LYS A 67 -13.61 -7.72 -15.57
C LYS A 67 -13.59 -6.43 -14.78
N LEU A 68 -13.05 -6.48 -13.56
CA LEU A 68 -12.74 -5.30 -12.77
C LEU A 68 -12.05 -4.28 -13.68
N THR A 69 -12.58 -3.07 -13.69
CA THR A 69 -11.98 -1.96 -14.42
C THR A 69 -10.69 -1.55 -13.71
N ASN A 70 -9.78 -0.88 -14.42
CA ASN A 70 -8.59 -0.33 -13.77
C ASN A 70 -8.97 0.64 -12.64
N ALA A 71 -10.13 1.30 -12.71
CA ALA A 71 -10.64 2.15 -11.63
C ALA A 71 -10.96 1.33 -10.36
N ASP A 72 -11.64 0.18 -10.50
CA ASP A 72 -11.95 -0.71 -9.37
C ASP A 72 -10.68 -1.26 -8.71
N VAL A 73 -9.65 -1.54 -9.51
CA VAL A 73 -8.35 -2.00 -8.99
C VAL A 73 -7.63 -0.88 -8.24
N LEU A 74 -7.64 0.35 -8.77
CA LEU A 74 -7.05 1.52 -8.10
C LEU A 74 -7.76 1.82 -6.78
N GLU A 75 -9.10 1.75 -6.73
CA GLU A 75 -9.88 1.93 -5.51
C GLU A 75 -9.54 0.87 -4.45
N SER A 76 -9.41 -0.39 -4.87
CA SER A 76 -8.98 -1.46 -3.96
C SER A 76 -7.57 -1.25 -3.41
N LEU A 77 -6.65 -0.70 -4.21
CA LEU A 77 -5.29 -0.39 -3.76
C LEU A 77 -5.28 0.77 -2.77
N ASP A 78 -6.09 1.80 -3.01
CA ASP A 78 -6.22 2.97 -2.12
C ASP A 78 -6.76 2.54 -0.74
N MET A 79 -7.85 1.77 -0.72
CA MET A 79 -8.40 1.21 0.52
C MET A 79 -7.38 0.33 1.27
N ALA A 80 -6.52 -0.40 0.56
CA ALA A 80 -5.48 -1.22 1.17
C ALA A 80 -4.35 -0.36 1.74
N ILE A 81 -3.99 0.75 1.09
CA ILE A 81 -3.01 1.72 1.60
C ILE A 81 -3.54 2.37 2.87
N ASP A 82 -4.79 2.82 2.89
CA ASP A 82 -5.42 3.45 4.05
C ASP A 82 -5.35 2.55 5.30
N ARG A 83 -5.75 1.27 5.15
CA ARG A 83 -5.68 0.29 6.25
C ARG A 83 -4.25 0.07 6.76
N LEU A 84 -3.27 0.02 5.86
CA LEU A 84 -1.86 -0.12 6.26
C LEU A 84 -1.35 1.15 6.97
N GLN A 85 -1.81 2.33 6.56
CA GLN A 85 -1.49 3.58 7.23
C GLN A 85 -2.11 3.66 8.62
N GLU A 86 -3.36 3.21 8.79
CA GLU A 86 -4.00 3.07 10.10
C GLU A 86 -3.20 2.14 11.02
N GLU A 87 -2.83 0.94 10.53
CA GLU A 87 -2.00 0.00 11.31
C GLU A 87 -0.64 0.62 11.68
N MET A 88 -0.03 1.38 10.77
CA MET A 88 1.23 2.06 11.04
C MET A 88 1.09 3.13 12.14
N LEU A 89 -0.02 3.89 12.13
CA LEU A 89 -0.30 4.89 13.17
C LEU A 89 -0.52 4.24 14.54
N GLU A 90 -1.16 3.07 14.59
CA GLU A 90 -1.30 2.29 15.83
C GLU A 90 0.07 1.87 16.37
N VAL A 91 0.94 1.32 15.53
CA VAL A 91 2.30 0.92 15.90
C VAL A 91 3.15 2.12 16.34
N GLU A 92 2.99 3.29 15.70
CA GLU A 92 3.64 4.53 16.14
C GLU A 92 3.14 5.00 17.52
N GLY A 93 1.84 4.86 17.77
CA GLY A 93 1.23 5.13 19.07
C GLY A 93 1.79 4.21 20.16
N GLU A 94 1.92 2.92 19.88
CA GLU A 94 2.54 1.93 20.78
C GLU A 94 4.01 2.26 21.06
N LEU A 95 4.79 2.57 20.01
CA LEU A 95 6.19 3.00 20.16
C LEU A 95 6.33 4.23 21.04
N LYS A 96 5.42 5.21 20.89
CA LYS A 96 5.42 6.41 21.72
C LYS A 96 5.15 6.08 23.19
N LYS A 97 4.07 5.33 23.48
CA LYS A 97 3.73 4.88 24.83
C LYS A 97 4.90 4.11 25.47
N PHE A 98 5.53 3.24 24.69
CA PHE A 98 6.68 2.46 25.14
C PHE A 98 7.86 3.35 25.52
N LYS A 99 8.20 4.34 24.68
CA LYS A 99 9.28 5.29 24.97
C LYS A 99 8.98 6.14 26.20
N ASP A 100 7.74 6.59 26.36
CA ASP A 100 7.32 7.39 27.51
C ASP A 100 7.42 6.57 28.82
N LEU A 101 7.07 5.28 28.77
CA LEU A 101 7.23 4.35 29.90
C LEU A 101 8.69 4.07 30.28
N VAL A 102 9.59 4.02 29.29
CA VAL A 102 11.02 3.76 29.52
C VAL A 102 11.78 5.03 29.91
N GLY A 103 11.38 6.20 29.39
CA GLY A 103 12.01 7.49 29.70
C GLY A 103 11.54 8.14 31.02
N SER A 104 10.42 7.68 31.59
CA SER A 104 9.89 8.16 32.88
C SER A 104 10.39 7.34 34.10
N ALA A 105 11.30 6.38 33.88
CA ALA A 105 11.88 5.51 34.90
C ALA A 105 13.34 5.87 35.17
#